data_AF-A0A951K259-F1
#
_entry.id   AF-A0A951K259-F1
#
_cell.length_a   1.000
_cell.length_b   1.000
_cell.length_c   1.000
_cell.angle_alpha   90.00
_cell.angle_beta   90.00
_cell.angle_gamma   90.00
#
_symmetry.space_group_name_H-M   'P 1'
#
loop_
_entity.id
_entity.type
_entity.pdbx_description
1 polymer ?
#
loop_
_entity_poly.entity_id
_entity_poly.type
_entity_poly.pdbx_seq_one_letter_code
_entity_poly.pdbx_strand_id
1 'polypeptide(L)'
;MIRKQLYLDEGLERDLKTVARRSGESEAAHVRRALRTYLDAQLYDIDGDDDDPLLELVGLAGDVAAPADLARNHDRYLYGADRPTDAATG
;
A
#
# COMPACT_ATOMS: atom_id res chain seq x y z
N MET A 1 9.32 -23.77 4.32
CA MET A 1 10.40 -22.77 4.53
C MET A 1 11.64 -23.20 3.78
N ILE A 2 12.41 -22.26 3.24
CA ILE A 2 13.70 -22.51 2.56
C ILE A 2 14.83 -22.19 3.54
N ARG A 3 15.84 -23.07 3.64
CA ARG A 3 17.01 -22.84 4.52
C ARG A 3 17.93 -21.80 3.90
N LYS A 4 18.30 -20.79 4.69
CA LYS A 4 19.38 -19.83 4.39
C LYS A 4 20.33 -19.77 5.57
N GLN A 5 21.62 -19.62 5.29
CA GLN A 5 22.67 -19.42 6.29
C GLN A 5 23.20 -17.99 6.15
N LEU A 6 23.33 -17.29 7.28
CA LEU A 6 23.78 -15.91 7.37
C LEU A 6 24.89 -15.87 8.41
N TYR A 7 25.95 -15.13 8.11
CA TYR A 7 26.97 -14.82 9.11
C TYR A 7 26.58 -13.51 9.81
N LEU A 8 26.69 -13.50 11.14
CA LEU A 8 26.46 -12.33 11.97
C LEU A 8 27.78 -11.99 12.67
N ASP A 9 28.07 -10.71 12.83
CA ASP A 9 29.11 -10.28 13.74
C ASP A 9 28.67 -10.48 15.21
N GLU A 10 29.63 -10.45 16.12
CA GLU A 10 29.35 -10.69 17.54
C GLU A 10 28.42 -9.64 18.17
N GLY A 11 28.46 -8.39 17.68
CA GLY A 11 27.57 -7.33 18.17
C GLY A 11 26.13 -7.65 17.83
N LEU A 12 25.88 -7.95 16.56
CA LEU A 12 24.55 -8.27 16.06
C LEU A 12 23.96 -9.52 16.72
N GLU A 13 24.77 -10.55 16.96
CA GLU A 13 24.36 -11.76 17.70
C GLU A 13 23.93 -11.44 19.15
N ARG A 14 24.71 -10.60 19.86
CA ARG A 14 24.40 -10.18 21.23
C ARG A 14 23.10 -9.37 21.30
N ASP A 15 22.89 -8.49 20.33
CA ASP A 15 21.69 -7.65 20.27
C ASP A 15 20.45 -8.48 19.91
N LEU A 16 20.56 -9.39 18.95
CA LEU A 16 19.48 -10.29 18.56
C LEU A 16 19.01 -11.16 19.74
N LYS A 17 19.96 -11.74 20.50
CA LYS A 17 19.68 -12.47 21.74
C LYS A 17 18.98 -11.62 22.79
N THR A 18 19.41 -10.37 22.93
CA THR A 18 18.83 -9.44 23.90
C THR A 18 17.38 -9.12 23.57
N VAL A 19 17.08 -8.86 22.30
CA VAL A 19 15.71 -8.57 21.83
C VAL A 19 14.82 -9.81 21.95
N ALA A 20 15.31 -10.99 21.55
CA ALA A 20 14.57 -12.25 21.69
C ALA A 20 14.18 -12.53 23.15
N ARG A 21 15.12 -12.37 24.08
CA ARG A 21 14.86 -12.53 25.51
C ARG A 21 13.83 -11.54 26.05
N ARG A 22 13.87 -10.29 25.59
CA ARG A 22 12.96 -9.23 26.06
C ARG A 22 11.53 -9.41 25.53
N SER A 23 11.39 -9.87 24.29
CA SER A 23 10.06 -10.04 23.68
C SER A 23 9.42 -11.40 23.97
N GLY A 24 10.20 -12.40 24.39
CA GLY A 24 9.72 -13.79 24.53
C GLY A 24 9.54 -14.50 23.18
N GLU A 25 10.01 -13.92 22.08
CA GLU A 25 9.95 -14.53 20.75
C GLU A 25 11.30 -15.11 20.37
N SER A 26 11.29 -16.12 19.48
CA SER A 26 12.54 -16.68 18.93
C SER A 26 13.32 -15.64 18.12
N GLU A 27 14.65 -15.74 18.13
CA GLU A 27 15.54 -14.95 17.27
C GLU A 27 15.15 -15.05 15.78
N ALA A 28 14.74 -16.24 15.34
CA ALA A 28 14.27 -16.47 13.98
C ALA A 28 13.00 -15.67 13.64
N ALA A 29 12.12 -15.39 14.61
CA ALA A 29 10.94 -14.54 14.40
C ALA A 29 11.36 -13.08 14.17
N HIS A 30 12.31 -12.58 14.95
CA HIS A 30 12.90 -11.26 14.76
C HIS A 30 13.60 -11.13 13.41
N VAL A 31 14.41 -12.11 13.02
CA VAL A 31 15.09 -12.12 11.71
C VAL A 31 14.07 -12.11 10.57
N ARG A 32 13.03 -12.95 10.63
CA ARG A 32 11.98 -12.95 9.59
C ARG A 32 11.25 -11.61 9.51
N ARG A 33 10.88 -11.04 10.65
CA ARG A 33 10.20 -9.75 10.72
C ARG A 33 11.07 -8.62 10.17
N ALA A 34 12.32 -8.54 10.59
CA ALA A 34 13.27 -7.54 10.12
C ALA A 34 13.53 -7.67 8.61
N LEU A 35 13.76 -8.89 8.10
CA LEU A 35 13.92 -9.11 6.67
C LEU A 35 12.67 -8.74 5.88
N ARG A 36 11.48 -9.03 6.41
CA ARG A 36 10.23 -8.67 5.74
C ARG A 36 10.06 -7.15 5.68
N THR A 37 10.23 -6.46 6.81
CA THR A 37 10.15 -4.99 6.87
C THR A 37 11.18 -4.33 5.95
N TYR A 38 12.42 -4.83 5.93
CA TYR A 38 13.45 -4.31 5.04
C TYR A 38 13.09 -4.52 3.56
N LEU A 39 12.72 -5.74 3.18
CA LEU A 39 12.37 -6.05 1.78
C LEU A 39 11.11 -5.34 1.33
N ASP A 40 10.07 -5.25 2.17
CA ASP A 40 8.85 -4.52 1.82
C ASP A 40 9.16 -3.04 1.56
N ALA A 41 10.04 -2.41 2.35
CA ALA A 41 10.49 -1.04 2.09
C ALA A 41 11.30 -0.92 0.78
N GLN A 42 12.21 -1.86 0.52
CA GLN A 42 13.02 -1.83 -0.71
C GLN A 42 12.20 -2.14 -1.97
N LEU A 43 11.26 -3.07 -1.89
CA LEU A 43 10.40 -3.43 -3.02
C LEU A 43 9.39 -2.33 -3.30
N TYR A 44 8.86 -1.65 -2.29
CA TYR A 44 7.99 -0.48 -2.50
C TYR A 44 8.69 0.65 -3.26
N ASP A 45 9.99 0.87 -2.99
CA ASP A 45 10.81 1.85 -3.72
C ASP A 45 11.19 1.39 -5.14
N ILE A 46 11.16 0.08 -5.44
CA ILE A 46 11.52 -0.50 -6.73
C ILE A 46 10.29 -0.70 -7.64
N ASP A 47 9.14 -1.07 -7.07
CA ASP A 47 7.89 -1.34 -7.77
C ASP A 47 7.10 -0.06 -8.11
N GLY A 48 7.62 1.11 -7.74
CA GLY A 48 7.02 2.43 -8.00
C GLY A 48 7.04 2.89 -9.46
N ASP A 49 7.42 2.06 -10.44
CA ASP A 49 7.61 2.49 -11.83
C ASP A 49 6.98 1.59 -12.92
N ASP A 50 6.18 0.55 -12.62
CA ASP A 50 5.50 -0.18 -13.72
C ASP A 50 4.16 -0.87 -13.42
N ASP A 51 3.69 -1.03 -12.18
CA ASP A 51 2.49 -1.87 -11.92
C ASP A 51 1.60 -1.44 -10.73
N ASP A 52 1.65 -0.17 -10.29
CA ASP A 52 0.66 0.34 -9.33
C ASP A 52 -0.59 0.86 -10.06
N PRO A 53 -1.75 0.15 -10.01
CA PRO A 53 -2.99 0.62 -10.61
C PRO A 53 -3.50 1.94 -10.00
N LEU A 54 -3.01 2.36 -8.83
CA LEU A 54 -3.27 3.69 -8.28
C LEU A 54 -2.46 4.78 -8.99
N LEU A 55 -1.25 4.48 -9.49
CA LEU A 55 -0.46 5.41 -10.32
C LEU A 55 -1.11 5.60 -11.71
N GLU A 56 -1.74 4.56 -12.29
CA GLU A 56 -2.60 4.70 -13.48
C GLU A 56 -3.75 5.69 -13.23
N LEU A 57 -4.31 5.67 -12.02
CA LEU A 57 -5.40 6.58 -11.63
C LEU A 57 -4.95 8.04 -11.51
N VAL A 58 -3.72 8.28 -11.06
CA VAL A 58 -3.15 9.63 -10.94
C VAL A 58 -2.97 10.29 -12.32
N GLY A 59 -2.66 9.51 -13.36
CA GLY A 59 -2.57 9.99 -14.75
C GLY A 59 -3.91 10.34 -15.40
N LEU A 60 -5.00 9.69 -15.00
CA LEU A 60 -6.36 9.94 -15.52
C LEU A 60 -6.94 11.29 -15.10
N ALA A 61 -6.44 11.90 -14.03
CA ALA A 61 -6.88 13.24 -13.61
C ALA A 61 -6.38 14.36 -14.54
N GLY A 62 -5.39 14.07 -15.40
CA GLY A 62 -4.76 15.03 -16.31
C GLY A 62 -5.16 14.90 -17.78
N ASP A 63 -5.74 13.77 -18.21
CA ASP A 63 -6.04 13.53 -19.63
C ASP A 63 -7.46 14.01 -20.00
N VAL A 64 -7.50 15.28 -20.42
CA VAL A 64 -8.42 15.95 -21.37
C VAL A 64 -9.95 15.73 -21.25
N ALA A 65 -10.65 16.86 -21.05
CA ALA A 65 -12.10 17.11 -21.18
C ALA A 65 -12.99 17.01 -19.92
N ALA A 66 -12.42 17.06 -18.73
CA ALA A 66 -13.20 17.34 -17.52
C ALA A 66 -13.56 18.84 -17.44
N PRO A 67 -14.84 19.21 -17.24
CA PRO A 67 -15.21 20.59 -16.93
C PRO A 67 -14.45 21.08 -15.70
N ALA A 68 -13.98 22.33 -15.72
CA ALA A 68 -13.17 22.91 -14.64
C ALA A 68 -13.89 22.95 -13.27
N ASP A 69 -15.20 22.75 -13.26
CA ASP A 69 -16.06 22.67 -12.09
C ASP A 69 -16.46 21.23 -11.71
N LEU A 70 -15.89 20.20 -12.35
CA LEU A 70 -16.19 18.79 -12.08
C LEU A 70 -16.06 18.46 -10.59
N ALA A 71 -15.00 18.91 -9.92
CA ALA A 71 -14.82 18.66 -8.49
C ALA A 71 -15.93 19.28 -7.62
N ARG A 72 -16.40 20.48 -7.99
CA ARG A 72 -17.45 21.21 -7.26
C ARG A 72 -18.84 20.68 -7.55
N ASN A 73 -19.06 20.20 -8.77
CA ASN A 73 -20.35 19.76 -9.28
C ASN A 73 -20.37 18.24 -9.55
N HIS A 74 -19.53 17.47 -8.86
CA HIS A 74 -19.32 16.05 -9.14
C HIS A 74 -20.64 15.25 -9.10
N ASP A 75 -21.53 15.53 -8.14
CA ASP A 75 -22.86 14.92 -8.06
C ASP A 75 -23.69 15.14 -9.33
N ARG A 76 -23.66 16.34 -9.91
CA ARG A 76 -24.40 16.65 -11.14
C ARG A 76 -23.88 15.84 -12.34
N TYR A 77 -22.57 15.63 -12.42
CA TYR A 77 -21.95 14.87 -13.50
C TYR A 77 -22.09 13.36 -13.32
N LEU A 78 -22.03 12.88 -12.07
CA LEU A 78 -22.23 11.47 -11.74
C LEU A 78 -23.69 11.01 -11.92
N TYR A 79 -24.64 11.92 -11.69
CA TYR A 79 -26.08 11.61 -11.74
C TYR A 79 -26.81 12.33 -12.88
N GLY A 80 -26.10 12.69 -13.96
CA GLY A 80 -26.61 13.52 -15.06
C GLY A 80 -28.04 13.19 -15.48
N ALA A 81 -28.93 14.18 -15.33
CA ALA A 81 -30.25 14.31 -15.95
C ALA A 81 -30.98 13.02 -16.35
N ASP A 82 -31.50 12.29 -15.37
CA ASP A 82 -32.91 11.88 -15.30
C ASP A 82 -33.05 10.88 -14.15
N ARG A 83 -33.52 11.38 -13.00
CA ARG A 83 -34.29 10.52 -12.11
C ARG A 83 -35.66 10.41 -12.79
N PRO A 84 -36.12 9.24 -13.25
CA PRO A 84 -37.52 9.11 -13.63
C PRO A 84 -38.31 9.54 -12.39
N THR A 85 -39.12 10.58 -12.56
CA THR A 85 -40.04 11.01 -11.53
C THR A 85 -41.00 9.85 -11.36
N ASP A 86 -40.94 9.14 -10.23
CA ASP A 86 -42.03 8.26 -9.80
C ASP A 86 -43.27 9.16 -9.67
N ALA A 87 -44.06 9.20 -10.72
CA ALA A 87 -45.33 9.86 -10.75
C ALA A 87 -46.35 9.00 -10.00
N ALA A 88 -46.98 9.64 -9.01
CA ALA A 88 -48.30 9.37 -8.47
C ALA A 88 -48.49 8.08 -7.65
N THR A 89 -48.42 8.26 -6.33
CA THR A 89 -49.54 7.84 -5.48
C THR A 89 -50.79 8.64 -5.89
N GLY A 90 -51.86 7.95 -6.26
CA GLY A 90 -53.15 8.55 -6.60
C GLY A 90 -54.10 7.58 -7.28
#